data_AF-A0AA90B4B7-F1
#
_entry.id   AF-A0AA90B4B7-F1
#
_cell.length_a   1.000
_cell.length_b   1.000
_cell.length_c   1.000
_cell.angle_alpha   90.00
_cell.angle_beta   90.00
_cell.angle_gamma   90.00
#
_symmetry.space_group_name_H-M   'P 1'
#
loop_
_entity.id
_entity.type
_entity.pdbx_description
1 polymer ?
#
loop_
_entity_poly.entity_id
_entity_poly.type
_entity_poly.pdbx_seq_one_letter_code
_entity_poly.pdbx_strand_id
1 'polypeptide(L)'
;MPGAVQDVFGFALHLAQGGSKHSQTKALKGFGGNAVLEVVEDCDGNTYRGVYTVRFDSAVYVLHCFQKKSTKGIATAQHDIQLIKQRLKAAQDHAQASQRD
;
A
#
# COMPACT_ATOMS: atom_id res chain seq x y z
N MET A 1 -4.36 -7.67 12.39
CA MET A 1 -5.08 -6.45 11.97
C MET A 1 -6.55 -6.66 12.25
N PRO A 2 -7.29 -5.68 12.78
CA PRO A 2 -8.73 -5.82 13.06
C PRO A 2 -9.55 -6.11 11.80
N GLY A 3 -10.74 -6.72 11.96
CA GLY A 3 -11.63 -7.05 10.83
C GLY A 3 -12.08 -5.82 10.04
N ALA A 4 -12.56 -4.78 10.74
CA ALA A 4 -13.01 -3.54 10.10
C ALA A 4 -11.94 -2.87 9.23
N VAL A 5 -10.67 -2.95 9.65
CA VAL A 5 -9.53 -2.44 8.88
C VAL A 5 -9.28 -3.28 7.62
N GLN A 6 -9.43 -4.60 7.72
CA GLN A 6 -9.32 -5.50 6.57
C GLN A 6 -10.43 -5.24 5.55
N ASP A 7 -11.65 -4.94 6.00
CA ASP A 7 -12.77 -4.61 5.11
C ASP A 7 -12.49 -3.33 4.30
N VAL A 8 -12.03 -2.26 4.97
CA VAL A 8 -11.64 -1.02 4.30
C VAL A 8 -10.50 -1.25 3.30
N PHE A 9 -9.46 -1.99 3.71
CA PHE A 9 -8.33 -2.26 2.83
C PHE A 9 -8.72 -3.14 1.64
N GLY A 10 -9.53 -4.16 1.87
CA GLY A 10 -10.07 -5.04 0.83
C GLY A 10 -10.89 -4.26 -0.18
N PHE A 11 -11.79 -3.39 0.28
CA PHE A 11 -12.58 -2.54 -0.60
C PHE A 11 -11.71 -1.56 -1.39
N ALA A 12 -10.69 -0.97 -0.75
CA ALA A 12 -9.77 -0.07 -1.44
C ALA A 12 -8.96 -0.78 -2.54
N LEU A 13 -8.52 -2.01 -2.29
CA LEU A 13 -7.83 -2.84 -3.28
C LEU A 13 -8.76 -3.29 -4.41
N HIS A 14 -10.00 -3.65 -4.08
CA HIS A 14 -11.02 -3.98 -5.08
C HIS A 14 -11.27 -2.81 -6.04
N LEU A 15 -11.44 -1.59 -5.51
CA LEU A 15 -11.57 -0.39 -6.34
C LEU A 15 -10.32 -0.16 -7.20
N ALA A 16 -9.12 -0.35 -6.62
CA ALA A 16 -7.86 -0.21 -7.35
C ALA A 16 -7.74 -1.18 -8.52
N GLN A 17 -8.21 -2.43 -8.36
CA GLN A 17 -8.26 -3.42 -9.43
C GLN A 17 -9.18 -2.97 -10.58
N GLY A 18 -10.28 -2.28 -10.26
CA GLY A 18 -11.19 -1.68 -11.24
C GLY A 18 -10.74 -0.33 -11.80
N GLY A 19 -9.50 0.11 -11.55
CA GLY A 19 -8.99 1.42 -12.00
C GLY A 19 -9.54 2.62 -11.22
N SER A 20 -10.30 2.38 -10.16
CA SER A 20 -10.83 3.39 -9.25
C SER A 20 -9.95 3.57 -8.02
N LYS A 21 -10.26 4.56 -7.18
CA LYS A 21 -9.46 4.88 -6.00
C LYS A 21 -10.36 5.12 -4.79
N HIS A 22 -10.07 4.44 -3.69
CA HIS A 22 -10.74 4.70 -2.41
C HIS A 22 -10.48 6.13 -1.92
N SER A 23 -11.47 6.73 -1.27
CA SER A 23 -11.40 8.12 -0.78
C SER A 23 -10.25 8.35 0.22
N GLN A 24 -9.92 7.34 1.01
CA GLN A 24 -8.82 7.37 1.99
C GLN A 24 -7.44 7.07 1.38
N THR A 25 -7.36 6.72 0.09
CA THR A 25 -6.08 6.42 -0.55
C THR A 25 -5.33 7.71 -0.90
N LYS A 26 -4.03 7.75 -0.59
CA LYS A 26 -3.12 8.84 -0.97
C LYS A 26 -1.78 8.33 -1.47
N ALA A 27 -1.03 9.18 -2.17
CA ALA A 27 0.32 8.83 -2.61
C ALA A 27 1.27 8.78 -1.41
N LEU A 28 2.05 7.69 -1.32
CA LEU A 28 3.10 7.57 -0.32
C LEU A 28 4.30 8.44 -0.71
N LYS A 29 4.67 9.37 0.17
CA LYS A 29 5.80 10.28 -0.08
C LYS A 29 7.11 9.50 -0.22
N GLY A 30 8.00 9.97 -1.09
CA GLY A 30 9.34 9.40 -1.28
C GLY A 30 9.44 8.25 -2.30
N PHE A 31 8.38 7.96 -3.05
CA PHE A 31 8.34 6.90 -4.07
C PHE A 31 8.12 7.41 -5.51
N GLY A 32 8.44 8.67 -5.80
CA GLY A 32 8.41 9.21 -7.16
C GLY A 32 7.00 9.32 -7.78
N GLY A 33 6.09 10.07 -7.11
CA GLY A 33 4.72 10.34 -7.57
C GLY A 33 3.70 9.26 -7.15
N ASN A 34 2.60 9.10 -7.91
CA ASN A 34 1.52 8.10 -7.69
C ASN A 34 1.96 6.64 -7.86
N ALA A 35 3.25 6.34 -7.74
CA ALA A 35 3.83 5.00 -7.87
C ALA A 35 3.32 4.02 -6.84
N VAL A 36 3.24 4.50 -5.61
CA VAL A 36 2.94 3.73 -4.42
C VAL A 36 1.88 4.52 -3.68
N LEU A 37 0.79 3.84 -3.41
CA LEU A 37 -0.38 4.37 -2.75
C LEU A 37 -0.49 3.76 -1.36
N GLU A 38 -1.04 4.52 -0.42
CA GLU A 38 -1.39 4.05 0.91
C GLU A 38 -2.86 4.34 1.20
N VAL A 39 -3.57 3.33 1.71
CA VAL A 39 -4.85 3.50 2.42
C VAL A 39 -4.55 3.54 3.91
N VAL A 40 -5.20 4.46 4.63
CA VAL A 40 -5.00 4.68 6.06
C VAL A 40 -6.34 4.53 6.76
N GLU A 41 -6.38 3.71 7.81
CA GLU A 41 -7.58 3.47 8.61
C GLU A 41 -7.24 3.46 10.09
N ASP A 42 -8.06 4.13 10.91
CA ASP A 42 -7.89 4.20 12.36
C ASP A 42 -8.91 3.28 13.03
N CYS A 43 -8.46 2.41 13.94
CA CYS A 43 -9.32 1.47 14.66
C CYS A 43 -8.80 1.31 16.08
N ASP A 44 -9.68 1.47 17.07
CA ASP A 44 -9.40 1.33 18.51
C ASP A 44 -8.16 2.11 18.98
N GLY A 45 -8.05 3.37 18.53
CA GLY A 45 -6.92 4.25 18.88
C GLY A 45 -5.60 3.93 18.18
N ASN A 46 -5.61 2.99 17.21
CA ASN A 46 -4.45 2.60 16.43
C ASN A 46 -4.63 2.97 14.96
N THR A 47 -3.57 3.50 14.34
CA THR A 47 -3.55 3.77 12.89
C THR A 47 -2.94 2.60 12.13
N TYR A 48 -3.63 2.12 11.12
CA TYR A 48 -3.18 1.09 10.20
C TYR A 48 -2.94 1.68 8.80
N ARG A 49 -1.97 1.11 8.09
CA ARG A 49 -1.66 1.50 6.72
C ARG A 49 -1.55 0.27 5.82
N GLY A 50 -2.21 0.33 4.68
CA GLY A 50 -2.10 -0.65 3.60
C GLY A 50 -1.44 0.02 2.40
N VAL A 51 -0.27 -0.48 1.98
CA VAL A 51 0.56 0.12 0.94
C VAL A 51 0.55 -0.80 -0.28
N TYR A 52 0.25 -0.23 -1.44
CA TYR A 52 0.13 -0.98 -2.69
C TYR A 52 0.58 -0.16 -3.90
N THR A 53 0.78 -0.83 -5.04
CA THR A 53 1.07 -0.17 -6.32
C THR A 53 0.15 -0.67 -7.42
N VAL A 54 -0.20 0.24 -8.33
CA VAL A 54 -1.04 0.03 -9.52
C VAL A 54 -0.27 0.30 -10.81
N ARG A 55 1.07 0.39 -10.75
CA ARG A 55 1.91 0.74 -11.91
C ARG A 55 2.04 -0.39 -12.94
N PHE A 56 1.54 -1.57 -12.64
CA PHE A 56 1.64 -2.73 -13.52
C PHE A 56 0.25 -3.00 -14.08
N ASP A 57 0.12 -2.94 -15.41
CA ASP A 57 -1.18 -2.97 -16.10
C ASP A 57 -2.05 -4.18 -15.75
N SER A 58 -1.44 -5.31 -15.39
CA SER A 58 -2.15 -6.56 -15.14
C SER A 58 -2.45 -6.86 -13.67
N ALA A 59 -1.86 -6.13 -12.71
CA ALA A 59 -1.98 -6.51 -11.31
C ALA A 59 -1.75 -5.37 -10.31
N VAL A 60 -2.52 -5.42 -9.22
CA VAL A 60 -2.29 -4.63 -8.01
C VAL A 60 -1.40 -5.42 -7.06
N TYR A 61 -0.27 -4.85 -6.66
CA TYR A 61 0.64 -5.49 -5.70
C TYR A 61 0.50 -4.82 -4.34
N VAL A 62 0.08 -5.59 -3.34
CA VAL A 62 0.13 -5.17 -1.95
C VAL A 62 1.55 -5.32 -1.44
N LEU A 63 2.17 -4.20 -1.08
CA LEU A 63 3.57 -4.16 -0.66
C LEU A 63 3.70 -4.33 0.85
N HIS A 64 2.82 -3.73 1.66
CA HIS A 64 2.92 -3.85 3.11
C HIS A 64 1.62 -3.44 3.79
N CYS A 65 1.22 -4.16 4.82
CA CYS A 65 0.13 -3.74 5.69
C CYS A 65 0.58 -3.81 7.14
N PHE A 66 0.48 -2.70 7.87
CA PHE A 66 1.05 -2.60 9.20
C PHE A 66 0.28 -1.63 10.10
N GLN A 67 0.39 -1.85 11.40
CA GLN A 67 -0.02 -0.90 12.42
C GLN A 67 1.13 0.08 12.67
N LYS A 68 0.85 1.38 12.60
CA LYS A 68 1.82 2.41 12.95
C LYS A 68 2.06 2.36 14.46
N LYS A 69 3.29 2.00 14.86
CA LYS A 69 3.66 1.84 16.28
C LYS A 69 3.92 3.17 17.00
N SER A 70 4.30 4.23 16.30
CA SER A 70 4.53 5.54 16.92
C SER A 70 3.28 6.41 16.87
N THR A 71 2.82 6.89 18.03
CA THR A 71 1.78 7.93 18.12
C THR A 71 2.32 9.33 17.82
N LYS A 72 3.65 9.53 17.87
CA LYS A 72 4.31 10.81 17.59
C LYS A 72 4.89 10.81 16.16
N GLY A 73 4.48 11.80 15.35
CA GLY A 73 4.96 12.04 13.99
C GLY A 73 4.05 11.48 12.88
N ILE A 74 3.97 12.22 11.76
CA ILE A 74 3.16 11.86 10.57
C ILE A 74 3.90 10.84 9.66
N ALA A 75 5.23 10.80 9.80
CA ALA A 75 6.11 9.97 8.98
C ALA A 75 5.96 8.48 9.29
N THR A 76 6.03 7.68 8.23
CA THR A 76 6.20 6.23 8.29
C THR A 76 7.60 5.92 8.81
N ALA A 77 7.75 4.89 9.65
CA ALA A 77 9.04 4.54 10.21
C ALA A 77 10.02 4.09 9.10
N GLN A 78 11.32 4.38 9.29
CA GLN A 78 12.33 4.13 8.25
C GLN A 78 12.41 2.65 7.85
N HIS A 79 12.23 1.73 8.81
CA HIS A 79 12.22 0.29 8.54
C HIS A 79 11.06 -0.12 7.62
N ASP A 80 9.85 0.42 7.84
CA ASP A 80 8.69 0.18 6.97
C ASP A 80 8.95 0.74 5.56
N ILE A 81 9.54 1.93 5.45
CA ILE A 81 9.92 2.52 4.16
C ILE A 81 10.92 1.63 3.40
N GLN A 82 11.93 1.11 4.08
CA GLN A 82 12.91 0.20 3.48
C GLN A 82 12.26 -1.11 3.01
N LEU A 83 11.38 -1.69 3.83
CA LEU A 83 10.65 -2.91 3.47
C LEU A 83 9.74 -2.70 2.25
N ILE A 84 9.04 -1.56 2.18
CA ILE A 84 8.21 -1.19 1.02
C ILE A 84 9.09 -1.06 -0.24
N LYS A 85 10.26 -0.44 -0.15
CA LYS A 85 11.20 -0.35 -1.30
C LYS A 85 11.66 -1.72 -1.78
N GLN A 86 12.02 -2.62 -0.85
CA GLN A 86 12.46 -3.96 -1.18
C GLN A 86 11.35 -4.75 -1.88
N ARG A 87 10.12 -4.71 -1.34
CA ARG A 87 8.97 -5.41 -1.91
C ARG A 87 8.50 -4.81 -3.23
N LEU A 88 8.61 -3.49 -3.40
CA LEU A 88 8.34 -2.84 -4.68
C LEU A 88 9.29 -3.36 -5.76
N LYS A 89 10.59 -3.48 -5.46
CA LYS A 89 11.56 -4.07 -6.39
C LYS A 89 11.18 -5.51 -6.77
N ALA A 90 10.85 -6.35 -5.77
CA ALA A 90 10.41 -7.72 -6.03
C ALA A 90 9.14 -7.78 -6.91
N ALA A 91 8.19 -6.87 -6.69
CA ALA A 91 6.98 -6.77 -7.52
C ALA A 91 7.31 -6.34 -8.97
N GLN A 92 8.28 -5.43 -9.16
CA GLN A 92 8.76 -5.04 -10.49
C GLN A 92 9.38 -6.23 -11.22
N ASP A 93 10.26 -6.97 -10.55
CA ASP A 93 10.93 -8.14 -11.12
C ASP A 93 9.91 -9.22 -11.51
N HIS A 94 8.91 -9.47 -10.64
CA HIS A 94 7.81 -10.40 -10.94
C HIS A 94 6.97 -9.94 -12.14
N ALA A 95 6.53 -8.68 -12.15
CA ALA A 95 5.73 -8.14 -13.24
C ALA A 95 6.46 -8.17 -14.59
N GLN A 96 7.78 -7.93 -14.61
CA GLN A 96 8.59 -8.02 -15.83
C GLN A 96 8.74 -9.46 -16.34
N ALA A 97 8.83 -10.44 -15.44
CA ALA A 97 8.87 -11.85 -15.83
C ALA A 97 7.54 -12.27 -16.47
N SER A 98 6.41 -11.93 -15.83
CA SER A 98 5.06 -12.29 -16.31
C SER A 98 4.63 -11.59 -17.59
N GLN A 99 5.32 -10.52 -18.02
CA GLN A 99 5.07 -9.85 -19.31
C GLN A 99 5.82 -10.48 -20.48
N ARG A 100 6.73 -11.42 -20.21
CA ARG A 100 7.54 -12.12 -21.23
C ARG A 100 6.96 -13.49 -21.61
N ASP A 101 5.92 -13.93 -20.91
CA ASP A 101 5.14 -15.14 -21.18
C ASP A 101 3.91 -14.81 -22.05
#